data_AF-A0A1W9TDZ6-F1
#
_entry.id   AF-A0A1W9TDZ6-F1
#
_cell.length_a   1.000
_cell.length_b   1.000
_cell.length_c   1.000
_cell.angle_alpha   90.00
_cell.angle_beta   90.00
_cell.angle_gamma   90.00
#
_symmetry.space_group_name_H-M   'P 1'
#
loop_
_entity.id
_entity.type
_entity.pdbx_description
1 polymer ?
#
loop_
_entity_poly.entity_id
_entity_poly.type
_entity_poly.pdbx_seq_one_letter_code
_entity_poly.pdbx_strand_id
1 'polypeptide(L)'
;MALAIVILVLLLTLSFFYLKCSLMQSLSMLWSAVIATIIAFSFYEAAAQQFLTRGYGLDWAQFGCFLAVYIISFALLRTALDYVVPMKIDLGDPVKIVAAVVCGLLTGVIFSGNLLVAMGLLPSQGKIFYSRFDPDAPVALRQPRTPALKTDGFVTGLYSRISSGSMSSGQSFGVLHADYLAQIHLNKLKTKDQVLTVCSQDALILPRDKNQKPIRRQTTAEGKEIMIVRAGIRARKITDGGANNASGKIAFFPAQIRLIVKEANVAAHPLAQTATAIYPIGLWKSGKVIEWELNEIVTPDSKGIRDRVYWMDVAFQDPKGKKPVLLEFKQNAVVDLSPYEVVKNTPEIEQALNDEGQKKGSP
;
A
#
# COMPACT_ATOMS: atom_id res chain seq x y z
N MET A 1 14.54 -18.10 5.30
CA MET A 1 13.97 -18.40 3.97
C MET A 1 14.01 -17.20 3.02
N ALA A 2 13.44 -16.04 3.34
CA ALA A 2 13.55 -14.85 2.47
C ALA A 2 15.00 -14.54 2.06
N LEU A 3 15.95 -14.62 3.01
CA LEU A 3 17.38 -14.48 2.72
C LEU A 3 17.91 -15.53 1.72
N ALA A 4 17.48 -16.79 1.86
CA ALA A 4 17.91 -17.87 0.96
C ALA A 4 17.38 -17.63 -0.47
N ILE A 5 16.14 -17.15 -0.61
CA ILE A 5 15.55 -16.77 -1.90
C ILE A 5 16.36 -15.62 -2.52
N VAL A 6 16.67 -14.58 -1.73
CA VAL A 6 17.48 -13.43 -2.20
C VAL A 6 18.85 -13.90 -2.67
N ILE A 7 19.57 -14.68 -1.85
CA ILE A 7 20.90 -15.21 -2.20
C ILE A 7 20.82 -16.09 -3.44
N LEU A 8 19.84 -16.99 -3.54
CA LEU A 8 19.67 -17.86 -4.71
C LEU A 8 19.47 -17.05 -6.00
N VAL A 9 18.57 -16.07 -5.97
CA VAL A 9 18.31 -15.21 -7.14
C VAL A 9 19.55 -14.39 -7.51
N LEU A 10 20.27 -13.86 -6.51
CA LEU A 10 21.53 -13.15 -6.72
C LEU A 10 22.60 -14.04 -7.36
N LEU A 11 22.79 -15.26 -6.86
CA LEU A 11 23.77 -16.19 -7.41
C LEU A 11 23.40 -16.61 -8.84
N LEU A 12 22.13 -16.93 -9.10
CA LEU A 12 21.67 -17.31 -10.44
C LEU A 12 21.85 -16.18 -11.45
N THR A 13 21.50 -14.95 -11.07
CA THR A 13 21.70 -13.77 -11.94
C THR A 13 23.19 -13.49 -12.15
N LEU A 14 24.00 -13.53 -11.10
CA LEU A 14 25.44 -13.31 -11.21
C LEU A 14 26.12 -14.38 -12.09
N SER A 15 25.79 -15.66 -11.91
CA SER A 15 26.29 -16.74 -12.76
C SER A 15 25.85 -16.57 -14.22
N PHE A 16 24.60 -16.19 -14.47
CA PHE A 16 24.11 -15.96 -15.83
C PHE A 16 24.87 -14.83 -16.53
N PHE A 17 25.04 -13.68 -15.87
CA PHE A 17 25.76 -12.53 -16.42
C PHE A 17 27.24 -12.84 -16.64
N TYR A 18 27.89 -13.45 -15.66
CA TYR A 18 29.30 -13.80 -15.72
C TYR A 18 29.61 -14.75 -16.89
N LEU A 19 28.74 -15.75 -17.13
CA LEU A 19 29.01 -16.78 -18.14
C LEU A 19 28.62 -16.38 -19.56
N LYS A 20 27.59 -15.55 -19.76
CA LYS A 20 26.97 -15.38 -21.08
C LYS A 20 26.85 -13.95 -21.59
N CYS A 21 27.05 -12.93 -20.76
CA CYS A 21 26.74 -11.57 -21.17
C CYS A 21 27.97 -10.78 -21.62
N SER A 22 27.81 -10.05 -22.73
CA SER A 22 28.67 -8.91 -23.07
C SER A 22 28.35 -7.69 -22.18
N LEU A 23 29.19 -6.65 -22.26
CA LEU A 23 28.97 -5.37 -21.57
C LEU A 23 27.59 -4.79 -21.90
N MET A 24 27.29 -4.68 -23.19
CA MET A 24 26.06 -4.06 -23.68
C MET A 24 24.82 -4.87 -23.28
N GLN A 25 24.90 -6.20 -23.34
CA GLN A 25 23.82 -7.07 -22.88
C GLN A 25 23.58 -6.93 -21.37
N SER A 26 24.66 -6.87 -20.57
CA SER A 26 24.55 -6.70 -19.12
C SER A 26 23.86 -5.39 -18.75
N LEU A 27 24.24 -4.29 -19.41
CA LEU A 27 23.64 -2.98 -19.19
C LEU A 27 22.18 -2.94 -19.66
N SER A 28 21.88 -3.53 -20.82
CA SER A 28 20.50 -3.60 -21.37
C SER A 28 19.56 -4.39 -20.45
N MET A 29 20.06 -5.47 -19.82
CA MET A 29 19.28 -6.28 -18.89
C MET A 29 19.01 -5.52 -17.58
N LEU A 30 20.00 -4.79 -17.06
CA LEU A 30 19.84 -3.93 -15.89
C LEU A 30 18.77 -2.86 -16.14
N TRP A 31 18.85 -2.13 -17.27
CA TRP A 31 17.86 -1.12 -17.62
C TRP A 31 16.48 -1.72 -17.86
N SER A 32 16.38 -2.88 -18.51
CA SER A 32 15.11 -3.60 -18.66
C SER A 32 14.48 -3.92 -17.31
N ALA A 33 15.28 -4.36 -16.33
CA ALA A 33 14.81 -4.66 -14.98
C ALA A 33 14.30 -3.40 -14.26
N VAL A 34 15.03 -2.28 -14.37
CA VAL A 34 14.62 -0.99 -13.80
C VAL A 34 13.31 -0.51 -14.43
N ILE A 35 13.21 -0.50 -15.76
CA ILE A 35 12.01 -0.03 -16.46
C ILE A 35 10.82 -0.97 -16.21
N ALA A 36 11.02 -2.29 -16.23
CA ALA A 36 9.98 -3.25 -15.90
C ALA A 36 9.46 -3.10 -14.47
N THR A 37 10.34 -2.75 -13.52
CA THR A 37 9.95 -2.41 -12.14
C THR A 37 9.03 -1.20 -12.14
N ILE A 38 9.41 -0.11 -12.82
CA ILE A 38 8.60 1.12 -12.92
C ILE A 38 7.23 0.80 -13.50
N ILE A 39 7.16 0.05 -14.61
CA ILE A 39 5.91 -0.36 -15.24
C ILE A 39 5.07 -1.22 -14.28
N ALA A 40 5.69 -2.20 -13.61
CA ALA A 40 4.99 -3.06 -12.65
C ALA A 40 4.30 -2.25 -11.56
N PHE A 41 5.02 -1.37 -10.87
CA PHE A 41 4.43 -0.52 -9.84
C PHE A 41 3.42 0.50 -10.36
N SER A 42 3.56 0.96 -11.62
CA SER A 42 2.63 1.93 -12.20
C SER A 42 1.28 1.31 -12.58
N PHE A 43 1.27 0.05 -13.03
CA PHE A 43 0.09 -0.54 -13.66
C PHE A 43 -0.54 -1.72 -12.90
N TYR A 44 0.14 -2.31 -11.92
CA TYR A 44 -0.39 -3.52 -11.27
C TYR A 44 -1.73 -3.30 -10.57
N GLU A 45 -1.94 -2.14 -9.94
CA GLU A 45 -3.21 -1.85 -9.24
C GLU A 45 -4.36 -1.65 -10.21
N ALA A 46 -4.13 -0.92 -11.30
CA ALA A 46 -5.11 -0.73 -12.36
C ALA A 46 -5.48 -2.07 -13.01
N ALA A 47 -4.48 -2.93 -13.26
CA ALA A 47 -4.71 -4.28 -13.74
C ALA A 47 -5.49 -5.12 -12.71
N ALA A 48 -5.10 -5.11 -11.44
CA ALA A 48 -5.78 -5.86 -10.38
C ALA A 48 -7.23 -5.41 -10.20
N GLN A 49 -7.51 -4.11 -10.28
CA GLN A 49 -8.87 -3.57 -10.21
C GLN A 49 -9.77 -4.11 -11.33
N GLN A 50 -9.23 -4.34 -12.53
CA GLN A 50 -10.00 -4.96 -13.62
C GLN A 50 -10.42 -6.40 -13.31
N PHE A 51 -9.61 -7.14 -12.54
CA PHE A 51 -10.00 -8.46 -12.05
C PHE A 51 -10.98 -8.38 -10.87
N LEU A 52 -10.75 -7.47 -9.92
CA LEU A 52 -11.60 -7.28 -8.74
C LEU A 52 -13.03 -6.86 -9.10
N THR A 53 -13.18 -5.93 -10.05
CA THR A 53 -14.50 -5.49 -10.55
C THR A 53 -15.30 -6.61 -11.22
N ARG A 54 -14.60 -7.60 -11.79
CA ARG A 54 -15.21 -8.81 -12.36
C ARG A 54 -15.36 -9.96 -11.36
N GLY A 55 -14.90 -9.78 -10.12
CA GLY A 55 -14.94 -10.81 -9.07
C GLY A 55 -13.90 -11.93 -9.24
N TYR A 56 -12.90 -11.74 -10.10
CA TYR A 56 -11.83 -12.73 -10.31
C TYR A 56 -10.64 -12.47 -9.39
N GLY A 57 -10.02 -13.56 -8.92
CA GLY A 57 -8.74 -13.52 -8.20
C GLY A 57 -8.80 -12.99 -6.76
N LEU A 58 -9.76 -12.12 -6.41
CA LEU A 58 -9.91 -11.50 -5.08
C LEU A 58 -8.53 -11.08 -4.53
N ASP A 59 -8.11 -11.59 -3.37
CA ASP A 59 -6.83 -11.22 -2.76
C ASP A 59 -5.59 -11.67 -3.56
N TRP A 60 -5.72 -12.64 -4.47
CA TRP A 60 -4.62 -13.05 -5.36
C TRP A 60 -4.42 -12.10 -6.54
N ALA A 61 -5.40 -11.23 -6.83
CA ALA A 61 -5.36 -10.36 -8.00
C ALA A 61 -4.14 -9.42 -7.96
N GLN A 62 -3.85 -8.80 -6.82
CA GLN A 62 -2.71 -7.87 -6.67
C GLN A 62 -1.37 -8.57 -6.89
N PHE A 63 -1.15 -9.72 -6.25
CA PHE A 63 0.05 -10.53 -6.45
C PHE A 63 0.22 -10.97 -7.90
N GLY A 64 -0.83 -11.56 -8.49
CA GLY A 64 -0.78 -12.10 -9.84
C GLY A 64 -0.55 -11.00 -10.89
N CYS A 65 -1.23 -9.86 -10.76
CA CYS A 65 -1.07 -8.73 -11.67
C CYS A 65 0.31 -8.10 -11.55
N PHE A 66 0.82 -7.89 -10.33
CA PHE A 66 2.16 -7.34 -10.14
C PHE A 66 3.23 -8.21 -10.80
N LEU A 67 3.19 -9.52 -10.53
CA LEU A 67 4.15 -10.47 -11.08
C LEU A 67 4.03 -10.60 -12.60
N ALA A 68 2.80 -10.69 -13.13
CA ALA A 68 2.56 -10.80 -14.56
C ALA A 68 3.02 -9.55 -15.32
N VAL A 69 2.65 -8.36 -14.85
CA VAL A 69 3.08 -7.09 -15.47
C VAL A 69 4.60 -6.98 -15.45
N TYR A 70 5.24 -7.33 -14.34
CA TYR A 70 6.70 -7.31 -14.24
C TYR A 70 7.37 -8.27 -15.24
N ILE A 71 7.00 -9.55 -15.25
CA ILE A 71 7.62 -10.57 -16.10
C ILE A 71 7.39 -10.26 -17.58
N ILE A 72 6.17 -9.91 -17.97
CA ILE A 72 5.82 -9.60 -19.36
C ILE A 72 6.58 -8.34 -19.82
N SER A 73 6.58 -7.27 -19.02
CA SER A 73 7.29 -6.04 -19.37
C SER A 73 8.79 -6.28 -19.48
N PHE A 74 9.37 -7.02 -18.55
CA PHE A 74 10.79 -7.37 -18.60
C PHE A 74 11.13 -8.18 -19.85
N ALA A 75 10.34 -9.21 -20.17
CA ALA A 75 10.56 -10.03 -21.35
C ALA A 75 10.46 -9.22 -22.65
N LEU A 76 9.42 -8.39 -22.78
CA LEU A 76 9.22 -7.54 -23.97
C LEU A 76 10.36 -6.53 -24.15
N LEU A 77 10.74 -5.82 -23.08
CA LEU A 77 11.86 -4.87 -23.12
C LEU A 77 13.17 -5.57 -23.46
N ARG A 78 13.40 -6.76 -22.87
CA ARG A 78 14.61 -7.53 -23.12
C ARG A 78 14.71 -7.97 -24.57
N THR A 79 13.62 -8.50 -25.13
CA THR A 79 13.54 -8.91 -26.54
C THR A 79 13.69 -7.72 -27.49
N ALA A 80 13.06 -6.58 -27.18
CA ALA A 80 13.20 -5.37 -27.98
C ALA A 80 14.65 -4.86 -27.99
N LEU A 81 15.33 -4.84 -26.83
CA LEU A 81 16.72 -4.42 -26.76
C LEU A 81 17.68 -5.39 -27.46
N ASP A 82 17.40 -6.70 -27.45
CA ASP A 82 18.15 -7.68 -28.24
C ASP A 82 18.06 -7.42 -29.74
N TYR A 83 16.88 -6.98 -30.21
CA TYR A 83 16.68 -6.65 -31.60
C TYR A 83 17.38 -5.34 -31.99
N VAL A 84 17.32 -4.32 -31.12
CA VAL A 84 17.88 -2.99 -31.38
C VAL A 84 19.40 -2.96 -31.27
N VAL A 85 20.00 -3.81 -30.43
CA VAL A 85 21.44 -3.81 -30.16
C VAL A 85 22.09 -5.12 -30.62
N PRO A 86 22.16 -5.38 -31.93
CA PRO A 86 22.78 -6.60 -32.46
C PRO A 86 24.31 -6.59 -32.33
N MET A 87 24.92 -5.42 -32.11
CA MET A 87 26.37 -5.26 -32.10
C MET A 87 26.99 -5.69 -30.76
N LYS A 88 27.96 -6.61 -30.85
CA LYS A 88 28.83 -6.98 -29.74
C LYS A 88 29.99 -6.00 -29.69
N ILE A 89 29.86 -4.96 -28.86
CA ILE A 89 31.00 -4.09 -28.53
C ILE A 89 31.89 -4.85 -27.56
N ASP A 90 33.13 -5.11 -27.97
CA ASP A 90 34.17 -5.68 -27.12
C ASP A 90 35.11 -4.55 -26.66
N LEU A 91 35.15 -4.30 -25.35
CA LEU A 91 36.05 -3.32 -24.72
C LEU A 91 37.19 -4.01 -23.95
N GLY A 92 37.39 -5.31 -24.21
CA GLY A 92 38.35 -6.15 -23.49
C GLY A 92 37.75 -6.86 -22.27
N ASP A 93 38.40 -7.96 -21.89
CA ASP A 93 37.94 -8.84 -20.81
C ASP A 93 37.81 -8.18 -19.44
N PRO A 94 38.73 -7.30 -18.99
CA PRO A 94 38.62 -6.70 -17.66
C PRO A 94 37.35 -5.86 -17.50
N VAL A 95 37.03 -5.03 -18.51
CA VAL A 95 35.85 -4.17 -18.52
C VAL A 95 34.58 -5.02 -18.56
N LYS A 96 34.59 -6.07 -19.39
CA LYS A 96 33.47 -7.02 -19.50
C LYS A 96 33.18 -7.71 -18.16
N ILE A 97 34.20 -8.22 -17.46
CA ILE A 97 34.03 -8.91 -16.17
C ILE A 97 33.48 -7.97 -15.12
N VAL A 98 34.07 -6.78 -14.97
CA VAL A 98 33.62 -5.79 -13.97
C VAL A 98 32.16 -5.40 -14.23
N ALA A 99 31.81 -5.11 -15.47
CA ALA A 99 30.45 -4.73 -15.81
C ALA A 99 29.45 -5.87 -15.61
N ALA A 100 29.81 -7.11 -15.99
CA ALA A 100 28.96 -8.28 -15.78
C ALA A 100 28.67 -8.51 -14.28
N VAL A 101 29.70 -8.38 -13.42
CA VAL A 101 29.55 -8.54 -11.96
C VAL A 101 28.68 -7.44 -11.37
N VAL A 102 28.98 -6.16 -11.67
CA VAL A 102 28.22 -5.02 -11.11
C VAL A 102 26.78 -5.01 -11.62
N CYS A 103 26.56 -5.14 -12.93
CA CYS A 103 25.21 -5.16 -13.50
C CYS A 103 24.43 -6.41 -13.06
N GLY A 104 25.09 -7.58 -12.97
CA GLY A 104 24.49 -8.81 -12.49
C GLY A 104 24.03 -8.70 -11.03
N LEU A 105 24.88 -8.14 -10.15
CA LEU A 105 24.54 -7.92 -8.74
C LEU A 105 23.35 -6.96 -8.60
N LEU A 106 23.38 -5.81 -9.28
CA LEU A 106 22.29 -4.83 -9.23
C LEU A 106 20.98 -5.39 -9.80
N THR A 107 21.05 -6.10 -10.91
CA THR A 107 19.89 -6.76 -11.52
C THR A 107 19.31 -7.81 -10.57
N GLY A 108 20.16 -8.63 -9.93
CA GLY A 108 19.73 -9.60 -8.94
C GLY A 108 19.09 -8.97 -7.69
N VAL A 109 19.59 -7.82 -7.23
CA VAL A 109 18.96 -7.04 -6.16
C VAL A 109 17.56 -6.57 -6.59
N ILE A 110 17.41 -6.07 -7.82
CA ILE A 110 16.11 -5.62 -8.35
C ILE A 110 15.14 -6.80 -8.48
N PHE A 111 15.59 -7.93 -9.04
CA PHE A 111 14.76 -9.13 -9.23
C PHE A 111 14.30 -9.69 -7.89
N SER A 112 15.22 -9.87 -6.95
CA SER A 112 14.90 -10.36 -5.62
C SER A 112 14.00 -9.38 -4.85
N GLY A 113 14.22 -8.07 -4.99
CA GLY A 113 13.35 -7.06 -4.38
C GLY A 113 11.93 -7.08 -4.91
N ASN A 114 11.74 -7.14 -6.24
CA ASN A 114 10.41 -7.28 -6.85
C ASN A 114 9.74 -8.59 -6.43
N LEU A 115 10.49 -9.70 -6.37
CA LEU A 115 9.96 -10.98 -5.89
C LEU A 115 9.50 -10.91 -4.43
N LEU A 116 10.28 -10.27 -3.55
CA LEU A 116 9.90 -10.08 -2.14
C LEU A 116 8.67 -9.16 -2.00
N VAL A 117 8.54 -8.12 -2.83
CA VAL A 117 7.34 -7.28 -2.88
C VAL A 117 6.12 -8.10 -3.32
N ALA A 118 6.26 -8.91 -4.38
CA ALA A 118 5.20 -9.82 -4.80
C ALA A 118 4.82 -10.80 -3.67
N MET A 119 5.80 -11.37 -2.97
CA MET A 119 5.53 -12.21 -1.80
C MET A 119 4.85 -11.43 -0.66
N GLY A 120 5.14 -10.13 -0.52
CA GLY A 120 4.45 -9.23 0.38
C GLY A 120 2.95 -9.12 0.06
N LEU A 121 2.61 -9.04 -1.23
CA LEU A 121 1.25 -8.98 -1.76
C LEU A 121 0.47 -10.31 -1.70
N LEU A 122 1.13 -11.44 -1.46
CA LEU A 122 0.44 -12.73 -1.35
C LEU A 122 -0.58 -12.73 -0.21
N PRO A 123 -1.80 -13.26 -0.43
CA PRO A 123 -2.81 -13.35 0.62
C PRO A 123 -2.56 -14.45 1.65
N SER A 124 -1.49 -15.22 1.47
CA SER A 124 -1.11 -16.27 2.41
C SER A 124 -0.26 -15.71 3.54
N GLN A 125 -0.63 -16.07 4.76
CA GLN A 125 0.20 -15.91 5.93
C GLN A 125 0.68 -17.24 6.45
N GLY A 126 2.00 -17.36 6.58
CA GLY A 126 2.61 -18.47 7.28
C GLY A 126 4.07 -18.16 7.53
N LYS A 127 4.64 -18.83 8.54
CA LYS A 127 6.09 -18.83 8.81
C LYS A 127 6.91 -19.25 7.57
N ILE A 128 6.26 -19.94 6.64
CA ILE A 128 6.85 -20.41 5.39
C ILE A 128 7.09 -19.25 4.41
N PHE A 129 6.20 -18.26 4.39
CA PHE A 129 6.29 -17.14 3.47
C PHE A 129 6.89 -15.91 4.15
N TYR A 130 7.50 -15.02 3.36
CA TYR A 130 8.11 -13.81 3.88
C TYR A 130 7.06 -12.91 4.55
N SER A 131 7.22 -12.68 5.86
CA SER A 131 6.40 -11.75 6.65
C SER A 131 7.27 -10.85 7.52
N ARG A 132 6.99 -9.55 7.48
CA ARG A 132 7.64 -8.53 8.33
C ARG A 132 7.04 -8.45 9.73
N PHE A 133 5.80 -8.88 9.88
CA PHE A 133 5.07 -8.88 11.15
C PHE A 133 4.65 -10.30 11.49
N ASP A 134 4.72 -10.62 12.78
CA ASP A 134 4.28 -11.91 13.29
C ASP A 134 2.76 -11.87 13.48
N PRO A 135 1.98 -12.76 12.85
CA PRO A 135 0.52 -12.77 13.01
C PRO A 135 0.07 -13.14 14.42
N ASP A 136 0.93 -13.83 15.17
CA ASP A 136 0.63 -14.38 16.50
C ASP A 136 1.11 -13.44 17.63
N ALA A 137 1.86 -12.37 17.31
CA ALA A 137 2.35 -11.41 18.29
C ALA A 137 1.67 -10.04 18.14
N PRO A 138 1.68 -9.19 19.19
CA PRO A 138 1.24 -7.81 19.09
C PRO A 138 2.01 -7.06 17.98
N VAL A 139 1.31 -6.20 17.25
CA VAL A 139 1.87 -5.47 16.11
C VAL A 139 2.84 -4.38 16.59
N ALA A 140 4.14 -4.65 16.49
CA ALA A 140 5.19 -3.69 16.78
C ALA A 140 5.59 -2.89 15.53
N LEU A 141 4.90 -1.76 15.27
CA LEU A 141 5.15 -0.91 14.09
C LEU A 141 6.61 -0.41 13.98
N ARG A 142 7.30 -0.23 15.11
CA ARG A 142 8.67 0.32 15.15
C ARG A 142 9.76 -0.72 14.90
N GLN A 143 9.44 -2.02 14.93
CA GLN A 143 10.42 -3.11 14.84
C GLN A 143 9.98 -4.20 13.87
N PRO A 144 9.78 -3.87 12.57
CA PRO A 144 9.46 -4.89 11.58
C PRO A 144 10.64 -5.86 11.40
N ARG A 145 10.35 -7.16 11.24
CA ARG A 145 11.35 -8.16 10.85
C ARG A 145 11.79 -7.88 9.42
N THR A 146 13.02 -7.39 9.25
CA THR A 146 13.59 -7.16 7.91
C THR A 146 14.54 -8.28 7.51
N PRO A 147 14.58 -8.67 6.23
CA PRO A 147 15.61 -9.58 5.73
C PRO A 147 16.99 -8.92 5.87
N ALA A 148 18.04 -9.73 5.98
CA ALA A 148 19.41 -9.21 6.12
C ALA A 148 19.80 -8.28 4.97
N LEU A 149 19.34 -8.62 3.75
CA LEU A 149 19.42 -7.75 2.58
C LEU A 149 18.02 -7.16 2.30
N LYS A 150 17.86 -5.85 2.49
CA LYS A 150 16.59 -5.12 2.31
C LYS A 150 16.32 -4.81 0.83
N THR A 151 16.31 -5.85 -0.01
CA THR A 151 16.17 -5.69 -1.47
C THR A 151 14.79 -5.20 -1.88
N ASP A 152 13.73 -5.59 -1.17
CA ASP A 152 12.38 -5.04 -1.32
C ASP A 152 12.34 -3.55 -0.99
N GLY A 153 12.98 -3.15 0.11
CA GLY A 153 13.15 -1.74 0.51
C GLY A 153 13.90 -0.92 -0.52
N PHE A 154 14.92 -1.50 -1.15
CA PHE A 154 15.66 -0.86 -2.25
C PHE A 154 14.74 -0.61 -3.45
N VAL A 155 13.99 -1.62 -3.89
CA VAL A 155 13.12 -1.51 -5.08
C VAL A 155 11.96 -0.53 -4.84
N THR A 156 11.26 -0.63 -3.71
CA THR A 156 10.18 0.31 -3.38
C THR A 156 10.70 1.73 -3.17
N GLY A 157 11.90 1.87 -2.59
CA GLY A 157 12.56 3.16 -2.41
C GLY A 157 12.99 3.78 -3.73
N LEU A 158 13.53 2.97 -4.66
CA LEU A 158 13.86 3.40 -6.01
C LEU A 158 12.63 3.92 -6.74
N TYR A 159 11.54 3.14 -6.75
CA TYR A 159 10.30 3.57 -7.40
C TYR A 159 9.69 4.80 -6.73
N SER A 160 9.69 4.88 -5.39
CA SER A 160 9.23 6.06 -4.66
C SER A 160 9.97 7.33 -5.07
N ARG A 161 11.30 7.28 -5.20
CA ARG A 161 12.12 8.42 -5.69
C ARG A 161 11.83 8.79 -7.14
N ILE A 162 11.60 7.81 -8.02
CA ILE A 162 11.28 8.07 -9.43
C ILE A 162 9.89 8.71 -9.53
N SER A 163 8.92 8.18 -8.79
CA SER A 163 7.53 8.66 -8.76
C SER A 163 7.39 10.05 -8.15
N SER A 164 8.31 10.46 -7.27
CA SER A 164 8.31 11.81 -6.68
C SER A 164 9.01 12.84 -7.57
N GLY A 165 9.78 12.40 -8.57
CA GLY A 165 10.48 13.24 -9.52
C GLY A 165 9.72 13.41 -10.83
N SER A 166 10.38 13.04 -11.93
CA SER A 166 9.93 13.26 -13.31
C SER A 166 8.68 12.48 -13.72
N MET A 167 8.28 11.47 -12.95
CA MET A 167 7.08 10.66 -13.21
C MET A 167 5.90 10.99 -12.27
N SER A 168 5.93 12.13 -11.58
CA SER A 168 4.81 12.56 -10.75
C SER A 168 3.64 13.03 -11.61
N SER A 169 2.65 12.17 -11.87
CA SER A 169 1.41 12.51 -12.59
C SER A 169 0.42 13.31 -11.72
N GLY A 170 0.93 14.15 -10.81
CA GLY A 170 0.16 14.83 -9.76
C GLY A 170 -0.01 14.01 -8.48
N GLN A 171 0.16 12.68 -8.53
CA GLN A 171 0.17 11.78 -7.38
C GLN A 171 1.49 10.99 -7.36
N SER A 172 2.26 11.08 -6.28
CA SER A 172 3.45 10.26 -6.11
C SER A 172 3.12 8.96 -5.38
N PHE A 173 3.80 7.88 -5.75
CA PHE A 173 3.71 6.61 -5.03
C PHE A 173 4.15 6.76 -3.57
N GLY A 174 5.13 7.63 -3.30
CA GLY A 174 5.57 7.95 -1.95
C GLY A 174 4.50 8.60 -1.07
N VAL A 175 3.43 9.16 -1.65
CA VAL A 175 2.25 9.65 -0.92
C VAL A 175 1.13 8.61 -0.92
N LEU A 176 0.76 8.08 -2.08
CA LEU A 176 -0.34 7.09 -2.21
C LEU A 176 -0.08 5.78 -1.45
N HIS A 177 1.19 5.43 -1.25
CA HIS A 177 1.61 4.22 -0.56
C HIS A 177 2.76 4.54 0.38
N ALA A 178 2.59 5.56 1.23
CA ALA A 178 3.56 5.85 2.27
C ALA A 178 3.82 4.58 3.07
N ASP A 179 5.08 4.22 3.31
CA ASP A 179 5.47 2.96 3.98
C ASP A 179 4.81 1.69 3.38
N TYR A 180 4.81 1.61 2.04
CA TYR A 180 4.20 0.53 1.25
C TYR A 180 4.53 -0.88 1.75
N LEU A 181 5.78 -1.14 2.15
CA LEU A 181 6.16 -2.47 2.63
C LEU A 181 5.48 -2.81 3.96
N ALA A 182 5.32 -1.86 4.88
CA ALA A 182 4.52 -2.14 6.07
C ALA A 182 3.06 -2.37 5.70
N GLN A 183 2.51 -1.55 4.80
CA GLN A 183 1.13 -1.66 4.33
C GLN A 183 0.79 -3.06 3.80
N ILE A 184 1.55 -3.57 2.82
CA ILE A 184 1.24 -4.87 2.21
C ILE A 184 1.36 -6.03 3.20
N HIS A 185 2.33 -5.97 4.13
CA HIS A 185 2.52 -7.01 5.13
C HIS A 185 1.52 -6.94 6.28
N LEU A 186 1.13 -5.75 6.72
CA LEU A 186 0.09 -5.56 7.73
C LEU A 186 -1.28 -5.94 7.20
N ASN A 187 -1.60 -5.58 5.96
CA ASN A 187 -2.91 -5.85 5.37
C ASN A 187 -3.26 -7.35 5.30
N LYS A 188 -2.25 -8.23 5.30
CA LYS A 188 -2.47 -9.67 5.30
C LYS A 188 -2.55 -10.34 6.68
N LEU A 189 -2.37 -9.61 7.80
CA LEU A 189 -2.27 -10.15 9.18
C LEU A 189 -3.35 -11.15 9.63
N LYS A 190 -4.54 -11.08 9.04
CA LYS A 190 -5.69 -11.91 9.45
C LYS A 190 -6.37 -12.57 8.25
N THR A 191 -5.64 -12.87 7.18
CA THR A 191 -6.22 -13.54 6.00
C THR A 191 -6.72 -14.95 6.30
N LYS A 192 -6.14 -15.64 7.28
CA LYS A 192 -6.64 -16.93 7.78
C LYS A 192 -8.04 -16.83 8.39
N ASP A 193 -8.37 -15.66 8.95
CA ASP A 193 -9.65 -15.37 9.59
C ASP A 193 -10.69 -14.80 8.60
N GLN A 194 -10.51 -15.06 7.30
CA GLN A 194 -11.39 -14.60 6.21
C GLN A 194 -11.50 -13.07 6.11
N VAL A 195 -10.50 -12.35 6.62
CA VAL A 195 -10.36 -10.90 6.40
C VAL A 195 -9.66 -10.67 5.07
N LEU A 196 -10.38 -10.11 4.10
CA LEU A 196 -9.82 -9.76 2.80
C LEU A 196 -8.76 -8.65 2.93
N THR A 197 -7.74 -8.72 2.09
CA THR A 197 -6.67 -7.71 1.96
C THR A 197 -7.04 -6.57 1.02
N VAL A 198 -8.07 -6.78 0.19
CA VAL A 198 -8.58 -5.83 -0.81
C VAL A 198 -10.08 -5.57 -0.62
N CYS A 199 -10.56 -4.46 -1.15
CA CYS A 199 -11.99 -4.16 -1.32
C CYS A 199 -12.22 -3.43 -2.65
N SER A 200 -13.39 -2.84 -2.88
CA SER A 200 -13.52 -1.88 -3.98
C SER A 200 -12.85 -0.54 -3.62
N GLN A 201 -12.32 0.18 -4.61
CA GLN A 201 -11.82 1.55 -4.41
C GLN A 201 -12.89 2.48 -3.83
N ASP A 202 -14.15 2.26 -4.20
CA ASP A 202 -15.30 3.03 -3.72
C ASP A 202 -15.83 2.60 -2.34
N ALA A 203 -15.21 1.59 -1.73
CA ALA A 203 -15.70 1.03 -0.47
C ALA A 203 -15.53 2.00 0.70
N LEU A 204 -14.49 2.84 0.67
CA LEU A 204 -14.23 3.87 1.66
C LEU A 204 -14.88 5.18 1.20
N ILE A 205 -15.68 5.79 2.08
CA ILE A 205 -16.34 7.07 1.79
C ILE A 205 -16.20 8.04 2.96
N LEU A 206 -16.30 9.33 2.63
CA LEU A 206 -16.38 10.42 3.60
C LEU A 206 -17.80 11.01 3.61
N PRO A 207 -18.20 11.63 4.72
CA PRO A 207 -19.35 12.54 4.79
C PRO A 207 -19.30 13.58 3.66
N ARG A 208 -20.43 13.81 2.99
CA ARG A 208 -20.48 14.67 1.79
C ARG A 208 -21.06 16.06 2.03
N ASP A 209 -21.79 16.28 3.13
CA ASP A 209 -22.45 17.56 3.33
C ASP A 209 -21.43 18.64 3.73
N LYS A 210 -21.61 19.87 3.23
CA LYS A 210 -20.69 21.00 3.51
C LYS A 210 -20.51 21.29 5.00
N ASN A 211 -21.52 20.97 5.80
CA ASN A 211 -21.52 21.18 7.25
C ASN A 211 -20.85 20.03 8.00
N GLN A 212 -20.62 18.88 7.36
CA GLN A 212 -19.90 17.77 7.95
C GLN A 212 -18.40 17.98 7.77
N LYS A 213 -17.72 18.14 8.90
CA LYS A 213 -16.26 18.25 8.94
C LYS A 213 -15.72 16.88 9.33
N PRO A 214 -15.30 16.03 8.37
CA PRO A 214 -14.89 14.67 8.68
C PRO A 214 -13.62 14.60 9.51
N ILE A 215 -12.76 15.62 9.45
CA ILE A 215 -11.49 15.66 10.15
C ILE A 215 -11.57 16.65 11.31
N ARG A 216 -11.35 16.17 12.53
CA ARG A 216 -11.55 16.95 13.76
C ARG A 216 -10.37 16.74 14.70
N ARG A 217 -10.03 17.76 15.49
CA ARG A 217 -9.09 17.68 16.61
C ARG A 217 -9.82 17.73 17.93
N GLN A 218 -9.37 16.92 18.87
CA GLN A 218 -9.94 16.82 20.20
C GLN A 218 -8.83 16.58 21.22
N THR A 219 -8.95 17.22 22.37
CA THR A 219 -8.13 16.91 23.55
C THR A 219 -8.86 15.83 24.36
N THR A 220 -8.18 14.72 24.65
CA THR A 220 -8.73 13.68 25.52
C THR A 220 -8.76 14.15 26.98
N ALA A 221 -9.48 13.43 27.85
CA ALA A 221 -9.47 13.69 29.29
C ALA A 221 -8.06 13.61 29.92
N GLU A 222 -7.14 12.88 29.29
CA GLU A 222 -5.73 12.76 29.69
C GLU A 222 -4.84 13.90 29.16
N GLY A 223 -5.43 14.90 28.48
CA GLY A 223 -4.68 16.01 27.89
C GLY A 223 -3.92 15.65 26.60
N LYS A 224 -4.18 14.48 26.01
CA LYS A 224 -3.57 14.09 24.73
C LYS A 224 -4.38 14.67 23.56
N GLU A 225 -3.69 15.35 22.65
CA GLU A 225 -4.28 15.78 21.38
C GLU A 225 -4.42 14.60 20.44
N ILE A 226 -5.63 14.40 19.93
CA ILE A 226 -5.96 13.37 18.94
C ILE A 226 -6.61 14.00 17.71
N MET A 227 -6.44 13.31 16.59
CA MET A 227 -7.13 13.60 15.34
C MET A 227 -8.19 12.52 15.11
N ILE A 228 -9.43 12.94 14.87
CA ILE A 228 -10.57 12.06 14.62
C ILE A 228 -10.95 12.21 13.14
N VAL A 229 -11.07 11.09 12.44
CA VAL A 229 -11.53 11.06 11.06
C VAL A 229 -12.81 10.23 10.97
N ARG A 230 -13.92 10.86 10.55
CA ARG A 230 -15.15 10.17 10.21
C ARG A 230 -15.01 9.50 8.85
N ALA A 231 -15.21 8.20 8.79
CA ALA A 231 -15.21 7.43 7.57
C ALA A 231 -16.34 6.41 7.54
N GLY A 232 -16.85 6.12 6.34
CA GLY A 232 -17.86 5.11 6.07
C GLY A 232 -17.27 3.98 5.24
N ILE A 233 -17.61 2.73 5.58
CA ILE A 233 -17.27 1.54 4.79
C ILE A 233 -18.55 0.96 4.20
N ARG A 234 -18.63 0.87 2.87
CA ARG A 234 -19.80 0.34 2.17
C ARG A 234 -19.94 -1.19 2.36
N ALA A 235 -21.05 -1.61 2.95
CA ALA A 235 -21.46 -2.99 3.17
C ALA A 235 -22.08 -3.61 1.91
N ARG A 236 -21.33 -3.64 0.80
CA ARG A 236 -21.72 -4.26 -0.48
C ARG A 236 -20.65 -5.26 -0.93
N LYS A 237 -20.98 -6.08 -1.94
CA LYS A 237 -19.97 -6.92 -2.60
C LYS A 237 -18.88 -6.04 -3.21
N ILE A 238 -17.67 -6.59 -3.33
CA ILE A 238 -16.53 -5.89 -3.95
C ILE A 238 -16.84 -5.46 -5.39
N THR A 239 -17.52 -6.33 -6.16
CA THR A 239 -17.99 -6.04 -7.53
C THR A 239 -18.93 -4.83 -7.61
N ASP A 240 -19.62 -4.53 -6.51
CA ASP A 240 -20.67 -3.51 -6.43
C ASP A 240 -20.21 -2.26 -5.65
N GLY A 241 -18.89 -2.09 -5.48
CA GLY A 241 -18.33 -0.93 -4.81
C GLY A 241 -18.22 -1.04 -3.28
N GLY A 242 -18.21 -2.25 -2.70
CA GLY A 242 -18.16 -2.45 -1.25
C GLY A 242 -16.97 -3.26 -0.72
N ALA A 243 -17.08 -3.64 0.56
CA ALA A 243 -16.04 -4.35 1.32
C ALA A 243 -16.51 -5.70 1.92
N ASN A 244 -17.67 -6.22 1.51
CA ASN A 244 -18.16 -7.50 2.03
C ASN A 244 -17.28 -8.65 1.54
N ASN A 245 -16.98 -9.57 2.46
CA ASN A 245 -16.39 -10.86 2.13
C ASN A 245 -17.42 -11.81 1.48
N ALA A 246 -17.00 -13.04 1.18
CA ALA A 246 -17.86 -14.07 0.61
C ALA A 246 -19.12 -14.37 1.46
N SER A 247 -19.02 -14.19 2.79
CA SER A 247 -20.11 -14.37 3.75
C SER A 247 -21.05 -13.16 3.82
N GLY A 248 -20.84 -12.13 2.99
CA GLY A 248 -21.67 -10.93 2.97
C GLY A 248 -21.44 -9.97 4.15
N LYS A 249 -20.38 -10.17 4.93
CA LYS A 249 -20.04 -9.34 6.09
C LYS A 249 -18.82 -8.48 5.81
N ILE A 250 -18.80 -7.28 6.40
CA ILE A 250 -17.57 -6.49 6.49
C ILE A 250 -16.70 -7.13 7.59
N ALA A 251 -15.45 -7.43 7.26
CA ALA A 251 -14.44 -7.81 8.23
C ALA A 251 -13.13 -7.07 7.90
N PHE A 252 -12.52 -6.48 8.92
CA PHE A 252 -11.25 -5.77 8.84
C PHE A 252 -10.59 -5.68 10.21
N PHE A 253 -9.37 -5.16 10.29
CA PHE A 253 -8.68 -4.84 11.54
C PHE A 253 -7.99 -3.48 11.40
N PRO A 254 -7.63 -2.79 12.50
CA PRO A 254 -7.21 -1.39 12.44
C PRO A 254 -5.95 -1.12 11.64
N ALA A 255 -5.02 -2.09 11.57
CA ALA A 255 -3.84 -1.93 10.73
C ALA A 255 -4.15 -1.86 9.22
N GLN A 256 -5.38 -2.19 8.79
CA GLN A 256 -5.86 -1.95 7.43
C GLN A 256 -6.35 -0.51 7.21
N ILE A 257 -6.48 0.30 8.27
CA ILE A 257 -6.83 1.72 8.17
C ILE A 257 -5.57 2.54 8.41
N ARG A 258 -5.32 3.53 7.54
CA ARG A 258 -4.11 4.35 7.63
C ARG A 258 -4.44 5.78 7.29
N LEU A 259 -3.91 6.70 8.09
CA LEU A 259 -3.99 8.12 7.80
C LEU A 259 -2.64 8.56 7.25
N ILE A 260 -2.65 9.11 6.05
CA ILE A 260 -1.45 9.58 5.38
C ILE A 260 -1.32 11.08 5.65
N VAL A 261 -0.17 11.48 6.18
CA VAL A 261 0.08 12.85 6.62
C VAL A 261 1.34 13.42 5.97
N LYS A 262 1.31 14.71 5.67
CA LYS A 262 2.42 15.48 5.11
C LYS A 262 2.71 16.71 5.95
N GLU A 263 3.93 17.24 5.85
CA GLU A 263 4.27 18.53 6.45
C GLU A 263 3.33 19.64 5.95
N ALA A 264 2.81 20.47 6.85
CA ALA A 264 1.77 21.45 6.52
C ALA A 264 2.23 22.53 5.52
N ASN A 265 3.54 22.76 5.41
CA ASN A 265 4.14 23.83 4.61
C ASN A 265 4.66 23.38 3.23
N VAL A 266 4.39 22.15 2.79
CA VAL A 266 5.05 21.56 1.62
C VAL A 266 4.17 21.54 0.36
N ALA A 267 4.49 22.50 -0.54
CA ALA A 267 4.22 22.60 -1.98
C ALA A 267 2.76 22.73 -2.47
N ALA A 268 2.60 23.34 -3.66
CA ALA A 268 1.34 23.61 -4.35
C ALA A 268 0.51 22.37 -4.74
N HIS A 269 1.11 21.18 -4.74
CA HIS A 269 0.43 19.91 -5.04
C HIS A 269 0.38 19.01 -3.80
N PRO A 270 -0.81 18.79 -3.20
CA PRO A 270 -0.95 18.07 -1.93
C PRO A 270 -0.48 16.61 -2.02
N LEU A 271 -0.50 15.98 -3.20
CA LEU A 271 -0.19 14.56 -3.41
C LEU A 271 1.20 14.28 -3.99
N ALA A 272 2.08 15.29 -4.07
CA ALA A 272 3.47 15.11 -4.51
C ALA A 272 4.42 14.73 -3.36
N GLN A 273 5.63 14.25 -3.69
CA GLN A 273 6.74 13.95 -2.75
C GLN A 273 6.54 12.70 -1.86
N THR A 274 6.96 12.74 -0.60
CA THR A 274 6.85 11.63 0.36
C THR A 274 5.88 12.00 1.48
N ALA A 275 5.18 11.00 2.03
CA ALA A 275 4.32 11.16 3.19
C ALA A 275 4.69 10.16 4.29
N THR A 276 4.08 10.34 5.47
CA THR A 276 4.17 9.40 6.58
C THR A 276 2.80 8.76 6.80
N ALA A 277 2.75 7.45 6.97
CA ALA A 277 1.55 6.76 7.41
C ALA A 277 1.49 6.73 8.94
N ILE A 278 0.33 7.06 9.50
CA ILE A 278 0.01 6.87 10.92
C ILE A 278 -1.18 5.91 11.05
N TYR A 279 -1.16 5.10 12.10
CA TYR A 279 -2.15 4.06 12.34
C TYR A 279 -3.13 4.49 13.45
N PRO A 280 -4.35 3.93 13.47
CA PRO A 280 -5.33 4.22 14.50
C PRO A 280 -4.80 3.87 15.89
N ILE A 281 -5.16 4.69 16.88
CA ILE A 281 -4.97 4.38 18.30
C ILE A 281 -6.28 3.88 18.94
N GLY A 282 -7.41 4.08 18.26
CA GLY A 282 -8.71 3.76 18.83
C GLY A 282 -9.91 4.17 17.98
N LEU A 283 -11.10 3.90 18.51
CA LEU A 283 -12.36 4.47 18.05
C LEU A 283 -12.79 5.60 18.99
N TRP A 284 -13.23 6.71 18.43
CA TRP A 284 -13.86 7.78 19.21
C TRP A 284 -15.33 7.46 19.44
N LYS A 285 -15.73 7.26 20.70
CA LYS A 285 -17.13 7.03 21.09
C LYS A 285 -17.43 7.70 22.43
N SER A 286 -18.58 8.36 22.52
CA SER A 286 -19.10 8.94 23.76
C SER A 286 -18.07 9.84 24.50
N GLY A 287 -17.31 10.64 23.74
CA GLY A 287 -16.33 11.56 24.31
C GLY A 287 -15.01 10.91 24.77
N LYS A 288 -14.78 9.64 24.47
CA LYS A 288 -13.55 8.90 24.85
C LYS A 288 -12.98 8.12 23.67
N VAL A 289 -11.67 7.89 23.72
CA VAL A 289 -11.00 6.95 22.82
C VAL A 289 -11.11 5.56 23.43
N ILE A 290 -11.76 4.65 22.73
CA ILE A 290 -11.71 3.22 23.01
C ILE A 290 -10.49 2.68 22.29
N GLU A 291 -9.50 2.22 23.04
CA GLU A 291 -8.28 1.64 22.49
C GLU A 291 -8.61 0.49 21.55
N TRP A 292 -7.85 0.39 20.46
CA TRP A 292 -8.13 -0.56 19.37
C TRP A 292 -6.85 -1.24 18.94
N GLU A 293 -6.72 -2.52 19.28
CA GLU A 293 -5.52 -3.27 18.94
C GLU A 293 -5.41 -3.44 17.42
N LEU A 294 -4.21 -3.21 16.88
CA LEU A 294 -3.99 -3.16 15.45
C LEU A 294 -4.31 -4.47 14.71
N ASN A 295 -4.37 -5.60 15.40
CA ASN A 295 -4.67 -6.93 14.87
C ASN A 295 -6.06 -7.45 15.31
N GLU A 296 -6.86 -6.67 16.05
CA GLU A 296 -8.20 -7.07 16.46
C GLU A 296 -9.16 -7.06 15.28
N ILE A 297 -9.82 -8.19 15.02
CA ILE A 297 -10.78 -8.31 13.92
C ILE A 297 -12.08 -7.65 14.33
N VAL A 298 -12.51 -6.67 13.54
CA VAL A 298 -13.79 -6.01 13.67
C VAL A 298 -14.74 -6.51 12.61
N THR A 299 -15.84 -7.09 13.08
CA THR A 299 -17.00 -7.45 12.27
C THR A 299 -18.18 -6.62 12.78
N PRO A 300 -18.53 -5.50 12.10
CA PRO A 300 -19.62 -4.65 12.53
C PRO A 300 -20.93 -5.44 12.63
N ASP A 301 -21.69 -5.24 13.72
CA ASP A 301 -23.04 -5.76 13.81
C ASP A 301 -23.93 -5.10 12.75
N SER A 302 -24.88 -5.85 12.23
CA SER A 302 -25.97 -5.41 11.36
C SER A 302 -26.63 -4.12 11.82
N LYS A 303 -26.83 -3.93 13.13
CA LYS A 303 -27.39 -2.70 13.73
C LYS A 303 -26.50 -1.47 13.56
N GLY A 304 -25.19 -1.68 13.42
CA GLY A 304 -24.21 -0.62 13.18
C GLY A 304 -24.11 -0.19 11.71
N ILE A 305 -24.73 -0.94 10.79
CA ILE A 305 -24.73 -0.64 9.36
C ILE A 305 -26.02 0.12 9.03
N ARG A 306 -25.90 1.38 8.64
CA ARG A 306 -27.02 2.23 8.21
C ARG A 306 -26.85 2.56 6.74
N ASP A 307 -27.90 2.44 5.95
CA ASP A 307 -27.88 2.66 4.49
C ASP A 307 -26.79 1.87 3.76
N ARG A 308 -26.51 0.66 4.24
CA ARG A 308 -25.41 -0.21 3.77
C ARG A 308 -24.03 0.44 3.92
N VAL A 309 -23.85 1.30 4.91
CA VAL A 309 -22.57 1.91 5.28
C VAL A 309 -22.31 1.70 6.77
N TYR A 310 -21.14 1.17 7.09
CA TYR A 310 -20.62 1.15 8.45
C TYR A 310 -19.82 2.42 8.69
N TRP A 311 -20.42 3.37 9.39
CA TRP A 311 -19.77 4.63 9.73
C TRP A 311 -18.98 4.49 11.04
N MET A 312 -17.77 5.05 11.10
CA MET A 312 -16.96 5.08 12.31
C MET A 312 -16.17 6.39 12.45
N ASP A 313 -15.82 6.73 13.68
CA ASP A 313 -14.88 7.80 14.01
C ASP A 313 -13.57 7.19 14.46
N VAL A 314 -12.57 7.22 13.59
CA VAL A 314 -11.26 6.63 13.85
C VAL A 314 -10.36 7.68 14.49
N ALA A 315 -9.80 7.36 15.66
CA ALA A 315 -8.89 8.24 16.37
C ALA A 315 -7.43 7.90 16.03
N PHE A 316 -6.65 8.93 15.75
CA PHE A 316 -5.22 8.88 15.48
C PHE A 316 -4.50 9.82 16.46
N GLN A 317 -3.24 9.49 16.79
CA GLN A 317 -2.38 10.43 17.51
C GLN A 317 -2.19 11.70 16.67
N ASP A 318 -2.43 12.89 17.23
CA ASP A 318 -2.32 14.14 16.44
C ASP A 318 -0.88 14.32 15.90
N PRO A 319 -0.72 14.40 14.57
CA PRO A 319 0.58 14.54 13.96
C PRO A 319 0.98 16.02 13.96
N LYS A 320 1.60 16.47 15.06
CA LYS A 320 2.04 17.86 15.24
C LYS A 320 2.81 18.37 14.01
N GLY A 321 2.39 19.52 13.47
CA GLY A 321 3.01 20.15 12.29
C GLY A 321 2.66 19.51 10.93
N LYS A 322 1.87 18.43 10.91
CA LYS A 322 1.46 17.75 9.68
C LYS A 322 -0.03 17.92 9.39
N LYS A 323 -0.37 17.94 8.10
CA LYS A 323 -1.74 17.93 7.58
C LYS A 323 -2.08 16.53 7.05
N PRO A 324 -3.28 16.00 7.36
CA PRO A 324 -3.76 14.77 6.72
C PRO A 324 -4.06 15.02 5.25
N VAL A 325 -3.67 14.08 4.40
CA VAL A 325 -3.85 14.17 2.94
C VAL A 325 -4.65 13.02 2.36
N LEU A 326 -4.51 11.81 2.88
CA LEU A 326 -5.30 10.64 2.42
C LEU A 326 -5.74 9.81 3.61
N LEU A 327 -6.91 9.18 3.50
CA LEU A 327 -7.29 8.05 4.34
C LEU A 327 -7.34 6.80 3.48
N GLU A 328 -6.65 5.77 3.92
CA GLU A 328 -6.59 4.48 3.25
C GLU A 328 -7.35 3.43 4.05
N PHE A 329 -7.97 2.51 3.32
CA PHE A 329 -8.59 1.30 3.84
C PHE A 329 -8.19 0.11 2.98
N LYS A 330 -7.70 -0.96 3.64
CA LYS A 330 -7.14 -2.15 3.00
C LYS A 330 -5.99 -1.77 2.04
N GLN A 331 -5.76 -2.53 0.98
CA GLN A 331 -4.67 -2.25 0.04
C GLN A 331 -5.02 -1.18 -1.01
N ASN A 332 -6.30 -0.92 -1.28
CA ASN A 332 -6.68 -0.22 -2.51
C ASN A 332 -7.81 0.82 -2.38
N ALA A 333 -8.49 0.95 -1.25
CA ALA A 333 -9.49 2.03 -1.09
C ALA A 333 -8.82 3.25 -0.48
N VAL A 334 -8.87 4.37 -1.20
CA VAL A 334 -8.20 5.61 -0.82
C VAL A 334 -9.15 6.77 -1.04
N VAL A 335 -9.27 7.66 -0.05
CA VAL A 335 -10.04 8.90 -0.17
C VAL A 335 -9.15 10.11 0.10
N ASP A 336 -9.33 11.15 -0.70
CA ASP A 336 -8.58 12.40 -0.58
C ASP A 336 -9.13 13.26 0.56
N LEU A 337 -8.26 13.55 1.52
CA LEU A 337 -8.53 14.42 2.67
C LEU A 337 -8.03 15.85 2.46
N SER A 338 -7.23 16.10 1.41
CA SER A 338 -6.63 17.42 1.16
C SER A 338 -7.63 18.58 0.99
N PRO A 339 -8.87 18.39 0.47
CA PRO A 339 -9.87 19.45 0.39
C PRO A 339 -10.50 19.81 1.74
N TYR A 340 -10.32 18.99 2.77
CA TYR A 340 -10.95 19.19 4.07
C TYR A 340 -10.02 19.95 5.03
N GLU A 341 -10.61 20.89 5.77
CA GLU A 341 -9.93 21.57 6.86
C GLU A 341 -10.04 20.79 8.16
N VAL A 342 -8.95 20.76 8.92
CA VAL A 342 -8.93 20.18 10.27
C VAL A 342 -9.55 21.20 11.23
N VAL A 343 -10.71 20.87 11.79
CA VAL A 343 -11.44 21.76 12.71
C VAL A 343 -11.35 21.26 14.16
N LYS A 344 -11.59 22.14 15.14
CA LYS A 344 -11.79 21.70 16.53
C LYS A 344 -13.13 20.98 16.63
N ASN A 345 -13.15 19.86 17.35
CA ASN A 345 -14.38 19.13 17.58
C ASN A 345 -15.34 19.94 18.47
N THR A 346 -16.61 19.98 18.10
CA THR A 346 -17.67 20.70 18.80
C THR A 346 -18.95 19.86 18.81
N PRO A 347 -19.85 20.02 19.81
CA PRO A 347 -21.09 19.27 19.89
C PRO A 347 -21.96 19.41 18.63
N GLU A 348 -21.97 20.59 18.01
CA GLU A 348 -22.75 20.89 16.80
C GLU A 348 -22.25 20.06 15.61
N ILE A 349 -20.93 19.91 15.48
CA ILE A 349 -20.32 19.10 14.41
C ILE A 349 -20.60 17.62 14.64
N GLU A 350 -20.50 17.14 15.88
CA GLU A 350 -20.84 15.75 16.24
C GLU A 350 -22.32 15.45 15.94
N GLN A 351 -23.23 16.37 16.25
CA GLN A 351 -24.64 16.22 15.91
C GLN A 351 -24.85 16.18 14.39
N ALA A 352 -24.24 17.10 13.63
CA ALA A 352 -24.36 17.13 12.18
C ALA A 352 -23.84 15.86 11.49
N LEU A 353 -22.82 15.21 12.04
CA LEU A 353 -22.29 13.94 11.54
C LEU A 353 -23.18 12.74 11.91
N ASN A 354 -23.82 12.77 13.07
CA ASN A 354 -24.75 11.72 13.50
C ASN A 354 -26.08 11.77 12.73
N ASP A 355 -26.52 12.98 12.34
CA ASP A 355 -27.75 13.20 11.58
C ASP A 355 -27.68 12.67 10.13
N GLU A 356 -26.49 12.64 9.50
CA GLU A 356 -26.31 12.10 8.14
C GLU A 356 -26.72 10.62 8.07
N GLY A 357 -26.36 9.86 9.10
CA GLY A 357 -26.74 8.46 9.24
C GLY A 357 -28.23 8.24 9.47
N GLN A 358 -29.02 9.30 9.67
CA GLN A 358 -30.48 9.23 9.83
C GLN A 358 -31.24 9.75 8.60
N LYS A 359 -30.76 10.79 7.92
CA LYS A 359 -31.52 11.48 6.85
C LYS A 359 -31.61 10.72 5.53
N LYS A 360 -30.73 9.76 5.22
CA LYS A 360 -30.81 8.94 4.00
C LYS A 360 -31.65 7.65 4.15
N GLY A 361 -32.23 7.42 5.33
CA GLY A 361 -33.14 6.31 5.61
C GLY A 361 -34.63 6.60 5.37
N SER A 362 -34.99 7.76 4.81
CA SER A 362 -36.36 8.01 4.33
C SER A 362 -36.41 7.72 2.82
N PRO A 363 -37.31 6.83 2.37
CA PRO A 363 -37.35 6.28 1.01
C PRO A 363 -37.52 7.32 -0.10
#